data_AF-A0A9K3IHG0-F1
#
_entry.id   AF-A0A9K3IHG0-F1
#
_cell.length_a   1.000
_cell.length_b   1.000
_cell.length_c   1.000
_cell.angle_alpha   90.00
_cell.angle_beta   90.00
_cell.angle_gamma   90.00
#
_symmetry.space_group_name_H-M   'P 1'
#
loop_
_entity.id
_entity.type
_entity.pdbx_description
1 polymer ?
#
loop_
_entity_poly.entity_id
_entity_poly.type
_entity_poly.pdbx_seq_one_letter_code
_entity_poly.pdbx_strand_id
1 'polypeptide(L)'
;MSTEERHEDSSEEMASGLPPLKWPKETFDGMIRNFKFPDSWDARYPDEGQTAVDAPAGYITRFWDFFAAGNFRLLVTKFFLEILSCYKFHISQMHPIGMVQVRHFEFVCRSMHIEPTVTRFQVFYQMHCSQGFYSFVQRASAKKILL
;
A
#
# COMPACT_ATOMS: atom_id res chain seq x y z
N MET A 1 -24.05 41.88 -24.98
CA MET A 1 -23.89 40.98 -23.82
C MET A 1 -23.46 39.64 -24.36
N SER A 2 -22.16 39.32 -24.28
CA SER A 2 -21.64 37.97 -24.47
C SER A 2 -20.80 37.65 -23.25
N THR A 3 -21.25 36.64 -22.53
CA THR A 3 -20.74 36.15 -21.25
C THR A 3 -19.38 35.50 -21.42
N GLU A 4 -18.44 35.93 -20.56
CA GLU A 4 -17.13 35.34 -20.35
C GLU A 4 -17.28 33.91 -19.80
N GLU A 5 -16.81 32.90 -20.54
CA GLU A 5 -16.54 31.58 -19.97
C GLU A 5 -15.16 31.62 -19.31
N ARG A 6 -15.20 31.87 -18.00
CA ARG A 6 -14.06 31.80 -17.09
C ARG A 6 -13.64 30.34 -16.98
N HIS A 7 -12.52 29.98 -17.61
CA HIS A 7 -11.81 28.72 -17.35
C HIS A 7 -11.41 28.72 -15.87
N GLU A 8 -12.12 27.95 -15.05
CA GLU A 8 -11.65 27.55 -13.73
C GLU A 8 -10.51 26.55 -13.93
N ASP A 9 -9.31 27.09 -14.01
CA ASP A 9 -8.07 26.36 -13.73
C ASP A 9 -8.17 25.88 -12.27
N SER A 10 -8.68 24.67 -12.08
CA SER A 10 -8.58 23.94 -10.81
C SER A 10 -7.18 23.32 -10.73
N SER A 11 -6.18 24.20 -10.69
CA SER A 11 -4.89 23.90 -10.10
C SER A 11 -5.11 23.78 -8.59
N GLU A 12 -5.67 22.64 -8.16
CA GLU A 12 -5.66 22.24 -6.76
C GLU A 12 -4.18 22.23 -6.33
N GLU A 13 -3.80 23.27 -5.58
CA GLU A 13 -2.54 23.31 -4.84
C GLU A 13 -2.46 22.02 -4.02
N MET A 14 -1.55 21.13 -4.44
CA MET A 14 -1.21 19.91 -3.74
C MET A 14 -0.74 20.26 -2.33
N ALA A 15 -1.67 20.21 -1.36
CA ALA A 15 -1.36 20.39 0.05
C ALA A 15 -0.21 19.44 0.42
N SER A 16 0.94 20.03 0.74
CA SER A 16 2.27 19.41 0.69
C SER A 16 2.60 18.52 1.89
N GLY A 17 1.61 17.90 2.53
CA GLY A 17 1.81 17.08 3.73
C GLY A 17 1.00 15.80 3.73
N LEU A 18 1.64 14.67 4.02
CA LEU A 18 0.92 13.45 4.37
C LEU A 18 0.07 13.71 5.62
N PRO A 19 -1.12 13.10 5.73
CA PRO A 19 -1.98 13.31 6.90
C PRO A 19 -1.33 12.75 8.17
N PRO A 20 -1.57 13.37 9.35
CA PRO A 20 -1.19 12.79 10.63
C PRO A 20 -1.81 11.41 10.83
N LEU A 21 -1.06 10.52 11.49
CA LEU A 21 -1.52 9.20 11.86
C LEU A 21 -2.57 9.31 12.97
N LYS A 22 -3.82 8.97 12.65
CA LYS A 22 -4.94 8.97 13.59
C LYS A 22 -5.35 7.56 13.94
N TRP A 23 -4.54 6.86 14.74
CA TRP A 23 -4.89 5.52 15.21
C TRP A 23 -5.42 5.58 16.65
N PRO A 24 -6.37 4.72 17.03
CA PRO A 24 -6.63 4.48 18.45
C PRO A 24 -5.48 3.66 19.04
N LYS A 25 -5.01 4.03 20.24
CA LYS A 25 -3.96 3.27 20.92
C LYS A 25 -4.34 1.81 21.17
N GLU A 26 -5.62 1.56 21.44
CA GLU A 26 -6.21 0.23 21.61
C GLU A 26 -6.00 -0.67 20.38
N THR A 27 -6.11 -0.10 19.17
CA THR A 27 -5.87 -0.82 17.91
C THR A 27 -4.40 -1.23 17.78
N PHE A 28 -3.47 -0.34 18.14
CA PHE A 28 -2.04 -0.64 18.16
C PHE A 28 -1.71 -1.75 19.17
N ASP A 29 -2.20 -1.63 20.41
CA ASP A 29 -1.97 -2.64 21.45
C ASP A 29 -2.56 -4.01 21.04
N GLY A 30 -3.73 -3.99 20.39
CA GLY A 30 -4.34 -5.17 19.75
C GLY A 30 -3.45 -5.79 18.68
N MET A 31 -2.78 -4.99 17.86
CA MET A 31 -1.86 -5.46 16.83
C MET A 31 -0.69 -6.25 17.39
N ILE A 32 0.02 -5.65 18.35
CA ILE A 32 1.20 -6.27 18.97
C ILE A 32 0.84 -7.63 19.54
N ARG A 33 -0.29 -7.72 20.26
CA ARG A 33 -0.79 -8.95 20.85
C ARG A 33 -1.26 -9.98 19.81
N ASN A 34 -2.12 -9.58 18.88
CA ASN A 34 -2.77 -10.52 17.96
C ASN A 34 -1.79 -11.09 16.92
N PHE A 35 -0.83 -10.29 16.48
CA PHE A 35 0.20 -10.71 15.55
C PHE A 35 1.49 -11.18 16.23
N LYS A 36 1.51 -11.23 17.57
CA LYS A 36 2.62 -11.71 18.40
C LYS A 36 3.95 -11.09 17.99
N PHE A 37 4.00 -9.77 17.91
CA PHE A 37 5.25 -9.08 17.57
C PHE A 37 6.30 -9.40 18.65
N PRO A 38 7.52 -9.81 18.28
CA PRO A 38 8.61 -9.98 19.22
C PRO A 38 8.96 -8.65 19.92
N ASP A 39 9.23 -8.70 21.22
CA ASP A 39 9.69 -7.53 21.99
C ASP A 39 10.96 -6.91 21.38
N SER A 40 11.80 -7.74 20.77
CA SER A 40 13.03 -7.30 20.07
C SER A 40 12.79 -6.35 18.91
N TRP A 41 11.56 -6.23 18.39
CA TRP A 41 11.25 -5.28 17.33
C TRP A 41 10.98 -3.86 17.84
N ASP A 42 10.84 -3.67 19.15
CA ASP A 42 10.58 -2.37 19.78
C ASP A 42 9.48 -1.57 19.06
N ALA A 43 8.33 -2.19 18.80
CA ALA A 43 7.26 -1.52 18.06
C ALA A 43 6.76 -0.29 18.84
N ARG A 44 6.75 0.88 18.18
CA ARG A 44 6.38 2.16 18.80
C ARG A 44 5.05 2.67 18.26
N TYR A 45 4.25 3.20 19.18
CA TYR A 45 3.06 3.97 18.83
C TYR A 45 3.50 5.38 18.39
N PRO A 46 2.93 5.95 17.32
CA PRO A 46 3.30 7.30 16.85
C PRO A 46 2.86 8.38 17.84
N ASP A 47 3.66 9.43 17.96
CA ASP A 47 3.33 10.62 18.74
C ASP A 47 2.27 11.48 18.03
N GLU A 48 1.62 12.37 18.78
CA GLU A 48 0.61 13.27 18.24
C GLU A 48 1.19 14.15 17.11
N GLY A 49 0.51 14.17 15.96
CA GLY A 49 0.92 14.95 14.79
C GLY A 49 1.91 14.27 13.85
N GLN A 50 2.50 13.13 14.23
CA GLN A 50 3.40 12.39 13.33
C GLN A 50 2.65 11.83 12.11
N THR A 51 3.33 11.85 10.97
CA THR A 51 2.86 11.32 9.69
C THR A 51 3.60 10.03 9.33
N ALA A 52 3.22 9.40 8.22
CA ALA A 52 3.85 8.15 7.79
C ALA A 52 5.34 8.27 7.41
N VAL A 53 5.87 9.48 7.22
CA VAL A 53 7.29 9.72 6.88
C VAL A 53 8.15 10.08 8.09
N ASP A 54 7.56 10.30 9.26
CA ASP A 54 8.27 10.73 10.48
C ASP A 54 8.81 9.55 11.30
N ALA A 55 8.92 8.36 10.70
CA ALA A 55 9.49 7.19 11.38
C ALA A 55 10.94 7.47 11.81
N PRO A 56 11.31 7.18 13.07
CA PRO A 56 12.70 7.34 13.52
C PRO A 56 13.67 6.50 12.70
N ALA A 57 14.94 6.90 12.67
CA ALA A 57 15.97 6.12 11.99
C ALA A 57 16.00 4.67 12.51
N GLY A 58 15.99 3.70 11.59
CA GLY A 58 15.91 2.26 11.91
C GLY A 58 14.49 1.70 12.00
N TYR A 59 13.47 2.55 11.92
CA TYR A 59 12.05 2.15 11.94
C TYR A 59 11.39 2.35 10.59
N ILE A 60 10.27 1.67 10.38
CA ILE A 60 9.42 1.81 9.20
C ILE A 60 7.97 1.99 9.65
N THR A 61 7.26 2.98 9.10
CA THR A 61 5.82 3.10 9.32
C THR A 61 5.09 1.95 8.62
N ARG A 62 4.16 1.30 9.32
CA ARG A 62 3.39 0.15 8.82
C ARG A 62 1.92 0.31 9.12
N PHE A 63 1.08 0.48 8.10
CA PHE A 63 -0.35 0.62 8.29
C PHE A 63 -1.00 -0.65 8.86
N TRP A 64 -1.91 -0.49 9.82
CA TRP A 64 -2.73 -1.58 10.39
C TRP A 64 -3.39 -2.43 9.31
N ASP A 65 -3.94 -1.79 8.28
CA ASP A 65 -4.63 -2.47 7.18
C ASP A 65 -3.72 -3.42 6.39
N PHE A 66 -2.39 -3.24 6.44
CA PHE A 66 -1.47 -4.24 5.89
C PHE A 66 -1.61 -5.57 6.62
N PHE A 67 -1.73 -5.57 7.95
CA PHE A 67 -1.87 -6.79 8.73
C PHE A 67 -3.30 -7.34 8.69
N ALA A 68 -4.30 -6.47 8.79
CA ALA A 68 -5.71 -6.85 8.88
C ALA A 68 -6.32 -7.23 7.53
N ALA A 69 -6.12 -6.40 6.49
CA ALA A 69 -6.69 -6.61 5.16
C ALA A 69 -5.66 -7.23 4.19
N GLY A 70 -4.41 -6.75 4.22
CA GLY A 70 -3.33 -7.21 3.34
C GLY A 70 -2.71 -8.55 3.73
N ASN A 71 -3.10 -9.11 4.88
CA ASN A 71 -2.51 -10.30 5.51
C ASN A 71 -0.97 -10.27 5.52
N PHE A 72 -0.40 -9.08 5.70
CA PHE A 72 1.03 -8.88 5.75
C PHE A 72 1.59 -9.61 6.97
N ARG A 73 2.60 -10.43 6.72
CA ARG A 73 3.44 -11.04 7.74
C ARG A 73 4.87 -10.60 7.43
N LEU A 74 5.66 -10.34 8.46
CA LEU A 74 6.99 -9.78 8.31
C LEU A 74 7.97 -10.66 7.53
N LEU A 75 7.63 -11.94 7.36
CA LEU A 75 8.15 -12.79 6.29
C LEU A 75 7.52 -12.38 4.95
N VAL A 76 8.13 -11.40 4.28
CA VAL A 76 7.82 -11.06 2.89
C VAL A 76 8.36 -12.10 1.93
N THR A 77 7.59 -12.43 0.90
CA THR A 77 7.99 -13.39 -0.12
C THR A 77 8.97 -12.74 -1.10
N LYS A 78 9.79 -13.55 -1.79
CA LYS A 78 10.70 -13.07 -2.83
C LYS A 78 9.99 -12.26 -3.91
N PHE A 79 8.86 -12.79 -4.40
CA PHE A 79 8.02 -12.10 -5.39
C PHE A 79 7.55 -10.72 -4.90
N PHE A 80 7.14 -10.60 -3.63
CA PHE A 80 6.73 -9.30 -3.09
C PHE A 80 7.88 -8.28 -3.08
N LEU A 81 9.10 -8.72 -2.75
CA LEU A 81 10.30 -7.87 -2.83
C LEU A 81 10.64 -7.47 -4.27
N GLU A 82 10.46 -8.38 -5.23
CA GLU A 82 10.64 -8.09 -6.65
C GLU A 82 9.65 -7.03 -7.15
N ILE A 83 8.41 -7.04 -6.68
CA ILE A 83 7.42 -5.99 -6.98
C ILE A 83 7.91 -4.63 -6.47
N LEU A 84 8.28 -4.53 -5.19
CA LEU A 84 8.81 -3.27 -4.63
C LEU A 84 10.06 -2.78 -5.41
N SER A 85 10.95 -3.71 -5.75
CA SER A 85 12.18 -3.42 -6.49
C SER A 85 11.90 -2.98 -7.93
N CYS A 86 10.93 -3.59 -8.61
CA CYS A 86 10.57 -3.24 -9.99
C CYS A 86 9.92 -1.87 -10.08
N TYR A 87 8.97 -1.58 -9.19
CA TYR A 87 8.19 -0.33 -9.20
C TYR A 87 8.81 0.81 -8.40
N LYS A 88 9.95 0.57 -7.73
CA LYS A 88 10.77 1.59 -7.06
C LYS A 88 10.04 2.42 -6.00
N PHE A 89 9.16 1.78 -5.22
CA PHE A 89 8.55 2.41 -4.05
C PHE A 89 8.80 1.61 -2.77
N HIS A 90 8.88 2.32 -1.65
CA HIS A 90 8.98 1.71 -0.33
C HIS A 90 7.60 1.20 0.12
N ILE A 91 7.55 0.12 0.90
CA ILE A 91 6.27 -0.46 1.33
C ILE A 91 5.38 0.52 2.13
N SER A 92 5.95 1.51 2.83
CA SER A 92 5.17 2.56 3.49
C SER A 92 4.44 3.50 2.52
N GLN A 93 4.82 3.50 1.24
CA GLN A 93 4.16 4.27 0.19
C GLN A 93 3.08 3.43 -0.53
N MET A 94 2.92 2.15 -0.18
CA MET A 94 1.92 1.27 -0.78
C MET A 94 0.56 1.45 -0.11
N HIS A 95 -0.50 1.56 -0.89
CA HIS A 95 -1.88 1.49 -0.39
C HIS A 95 -2.22 0.03 -0.01
N PRO A 96 -2.96 -0.22 1.10
CA PRO A 96 -3.33 -1.58 1.52
C PRO A 96 -3.98 -2.44 0.42
N ILE A 97 -4.82 -1.84 -0.43
CA ILE A 97 -5.44 -2.54 -1.56
C ILE A 97 -4.42 -3.07 -2.57
N GLY A 98 -3.33 -2.35 -2.81
CA GLY A 98 -2.24 -2.78 -3.69
C GLY A 98 -1.55 -4.03 -3.15
N MET A 99 -1.39 -4.10 -1.83
CA MET A 99 -0.86 -5.29 -1.16
C MET A 99 -1.78 -6.50 -1.32
N VAL A 100 -3.08 -6.32 -1.11
CA VAL A 100 -4.09 -7.38 -1.31
C VAL A 100 -4.00 -7.93 -2.73
N GLN A 101 -3.89 -7.07 -3.74
CA GLN A 101 -3.78 -7.49 -5.14
C GLN A 101 -2.51 -8.30 -5.42
N VAL A 102 -1.35 -7.83 -4.94
CA VAL A 102 -0.07 -8.56 -5.10
C VAL A 102 -0.12 -9.92 -4.40
N ARG A 103 -0.66 -9.98 -3.18
CA ARG A 103 -0.79 -11.24 -2.42
C ARG A 103 -1.79 -12.20 -3.04
N HIS A 104 -2.93 -11.70 -3.50
CA HIS A 104 -3.93 -12.52 -4.17
C HIS A 104 -3.36 -13.13 -5.45
N PHE A 105 -2.69 -12.32 -6.28
CA PHE A 105 -2.01 -12.82 -7.48
C PHE A 105 -0.98 -13.90 -7.14
N GLU A 106 -0.12 -13.64 -6.14
CA GLU A 106 0.88 -14.61 -5.69
C GLU A 106 0.24 -15.94 -5.26
N PHE A 107 -0.81 -15.87 -4.45
CA PHE A 107 -1.55 -17.02 -3.95
C PHE A 107 -2.15 -17.85 -5.09
N VAL A 108 -2.80 -17.18 -6.04
CA VAL A 108 -3.40 -17.82 -7.22
C VAL A 108 -2.33 -18.52 -8.07
N CYS A 109 -1.22 -17.84 -8.39
CA CYS A 109 -0.10 -18.45 -9.11
C CYS A 109 0.41 -19.71 -8.41
N ARG A 110 0.71 -19.63 -7.10
CA ARG A 110 1.23 -20.77 -6.32
C ARG A 110 0.23 -21.92 -6.22
N SER A 111 -1.07 -21.63 -6.09
CA SER A 111 -2.12 -22.66 -6.05
C SER A 111 -2.24 -23.46 -7.36
N MET A 112 -1.85 -22.85 -8.48
CA MET A 112 -1.82 -23.49 -9.81
C MET A 112 -0.43 -24.01 -10.18
N HIS A 113 0.52 -24.06 -9.23
CA HIS A 113 1.92 -24.43 -9.47
C HIS A 113 2.63 -23.58 -10.55
N ILE A 114 2.23 -22.31 -10.67
CA ILE A 114 2.86 -21.32 -11.55
C ILE A 114 3.75 -20.41 -10.70
N GLU A 115 4.98 -20.16 -11.13
CA GLU A 115 5.85 -19.20 -10.43
C GLU A 115 5.31 -17.77 -10.61
N PRO A 116 5.01 -17.03 -9.53
CA PRO A 116 4.65 -15.63 -9.63
C PRO A 116 5.86 -14.81 -10.09
N THR A 117 5.71 -14.01 -11.14
CA THR A 117 6.76 -13.11 -11.63
C THR A 117 6.18 -11.73 -11.91
N VAL A 118 7.02 -10.69 -11.82
CA VAL A 118 6.59 -9.31 -12.09
C VAL A 118 6.02 -9.16 -13.49
N THR A 119 6.63 -9.82 -14.48
CA THR A 119 6.14 -9.81 -15.87
C THR A 119 4.72 -10.38 -15.98
N ARG A 120 4.41 -11.48 -15.27
CA ARG A 120 3.05 -12.06 -15.27
C ARG A 120 2.06 -11.14 -14.55
N PHE A 121 2.47 -10.54 -13.43
CA PHE A 121 1.65 -9.58 -12.71
C PHE A 121 1.26 -8.37 -13.58
N GLN A 122 2.22 -7.86 -14.35
CA GLN A 122 2.04 -6.73 -15.28
C GLN A 122 1.05 -7.00 -16.42
N VAL A 123 0.74 -8.26 -16.74
CA VAL A 123 -0.30 -8.61 -17.73
C VAL A 123 -1.68 -8.21 -17.22
N PHE A 124 -1.95 -8.43 -15.94
CA PHE A 124 -3.26 -8.18 -15.33
C PHE A 124 -3.38 -6.78 -14.74
N TYR A 125 -2.28 -6.26 -14.21
CA TYR A 125 -2.28 -5.05 -13.40
C TYR A 125 -1.37 -3.95 -13.98
N GLN A 126 -1.76 -2.71 -13.74
CA GLN A 126 -0.94 -1.52 -13.95
C GLN A 126 -0.82 -0.72 -12.66
N MET A 127 0.33 -0.10 -12.43
CA MET A 127 0.54 0.75 -11.26
C MET A 127 -0.34 1.99 -11.34
N HIS A 128 -0.88 2.39 -10.21
CA HIS A 128 -1.73 3.57 -10.04
C HIS A 128 -1.28 4.32 -8.79
N CYS A 129 -1.22 5.65 -8.85
CA CYS A 129 -0.92 6.49 -7.70
C CYS A 129 -2.15 7.37 -7.40
N SER A 130 -2.59 7.40 -6.15
CA SER A 130 -3.69 8.25 -5.70
C SER A 130 -3.39 8.78 -4.30
N GLN A 131 -3.58 10.09 -4.11
CA GLN A 131 -3.36 10.76 -2.82
C GLN A 131 -1.97 10.48 -2.21
N GLY A 132 -0.94 10.35 -3.05
CA GLY A 132 0.44 10.07 -2.61
C GLY A 132 0.75 8.61 -2.28
N PHE A 133 -0.21 7.69 -2.46
CA PHE A 133 -0.02 6.25 -2.25
C PHE A 133 -0.05 5.45 -3.56
N TYR A 134 0.83 4.45 -3.67
CA TYR A 134 0.93 3.54 -4.81
C TYR A 134 0.05 2.30 -4.63
N SER A 135 -0.65 1.92 -5.68
CA SER A 135 -1.49 0.73 -5.75
C SER A 135 -1.45 0.13 -7.16
N PHE A 136 -2.30 -0.85 -7.43
CA PHE A 136 -2.50 -1.41 -8.76
C PHE A 136 -3.98 -1.38 -9.16
N VAL A 137 -4.23 -1.26 -10.45
CA VAL A 137 -5.57 -1.38 -11.04
C VAL A 137 -5.52 -2.39 -12.17
N GLN A 138 -6.64 -3.06 -12.44
CA GLN A 138 -6.73 -3.94 -13.60
C GLN A 138 -6.49 -3.15 -14.88
N ARG A 139 -5.71 -3.70 -15.81
CA ARG A 139 -5.58 -3.09 -17.14
C ARG A 139 -6.92 -3.09 -17.85
N ALA A 140 -7.31 -1.95 -18.41
CA ALA A 140 -8.56 -1.80 -19.16
C ALA A 140 -8.66 -2.73 -20.40
N SER A 141 -7.52 -3.21 -20.91
CA SER A 141 -7.45 -4.16 -22.03
C SER A 141 -7.55 -5.63 -21.60
N ALA A 142 -7.53 -5.94 -20.30
CA ALA A 142 -7.78 -7.29 -19.82
C ALA A 142 -9.28 -7.57 -19.91
N LYS A 143 -9.67 -8.57 -20.71
CA LYS A 143 -11.08 -9.03 -20.76
C LYS A 143 -11.51 -9.39 -19.34
N LYS A 144 -12.55 -8.71 -18.84
CA LYS A 144 -13.18 -9.08 -17.57
C LYS A 144 -13.71 -10.49 -17.72
N ILE A 145 -13.17 -11.45 -16.96
CA ILE A 145 -13.84 -12.73 -16.75
C ILE A 145 -14.94 -12.42 -15.73
N LEU A 146 -16.17 -12.31 -16.22
CA LEU A 146 -17.35 -12.26 -15.38
C LEU A 146 -17.60 -13.70 -14.90
N LEU A 147 -17.56 -13.91 -13.59
CA LEU A 147 -18.05 -15.13 -12.91
C LEU A 147 -19.29 -14.77 -12.12
#